data_AF-A0A9X5UJU7-F1
#
_entry.id   AF-A0A9X5UJU7-F1
#
_cell.length_a   1.000
_cell.length_b   1.000
_cell.length_c   1.000
_cell.angle_alpha   90.00
_cell.angle_beta   90.00
_cell.angle_gamma   90.00
#
_symmetry.space_group_name_H-M   'P 1'
#
loop_
_entity.id
_entity.type
_entity.pdbx_description
1 polymer ?
#
loop_
_entity_poly.entity_id
_entity_poly.type
_entity_poly.pdbx_seq_one_letter_code
_entity_poly.pdbx_strand_id
1 'polypeptide(L)'
;MRVGDSPDGGADGARYLSPDTLRELLAEAGLDPDNLGQMLGVAAAGITVEWWRNTKVEDWHAGSDGALSDVDMYRINTHTTAKVRDRLRAWCRQQSIRTMVDVAAADPGPLEHLLFRLYRWMINPKRVLVTGATLYSVVATTLANARADPDCDVPDDVTPASELAAYEEQVRQAAGSVLLSMDEHDPRLVFYVPALFSTLSATGWWGTAGYPAHVAAVFAALDNPNHPIWLGGGRYRHPQPERT
;
A
#
# COMPACT_ATOMS: atom_id res chain seq x y z
N MET A 1 27.36 24.03 -9.45
CA MET A 1 27.93 23.67 -10.77
C MET A 1 26.77 23.20 -11.63
N ARG A 2 26.37 24.00 -12.64
CA ARG A 2 25.35 23.60 -13.62
C ARG A 2 26.05 22.77 -14.71
N VAL A 3 25.45 21.66 -15.11
CA VAL A 3 25.80 20.94 -16.34
C VAL A 3 24.49 20.70 -17.07
N GLY A 4 24.38 21.32 -18.25
CA GLY A 4 23.37 21.00 -19.24
C GLY A 4 23.98 20.13 -20.35
N ASP A 5 23.06 19.65 -21.18
CA ASP A 5 23.19 19.02 -22.49
C ASP A 5 23.49 17.51 -22.58
N SER A 6 22.40 16.76 -22.82
CA SER A 6 22.40 15.50 -23.58
C SER A 6 22.65 15.77 -25.07
N PRO A 7 23.17 14.78 -25.81
CA PRO A 7 22.26 14.05 -26.69
C PRO A 7 22.58 12.54 -26.86
N ASP A 8 21.51 11.78 -27.07
CA ASP A 8 21.41 10.43 -27.66
C ASP A 8 22.19 9.24 -27.06
N GLY A 9 21.40 8.29 -26.53
CA GLY A 9 21.77 6.88 -26.42
C GLY A 9 21.83 6.33 -25.00
N GLY A 10 20.69 5.96 -24.42
CA GLY A 10 20.68 5.17 -23.17
C GLY A 10 19.45 5.33 -22.29
N ALA A 11 18.24 5.18 -22.84
CA ALA A 11 17.02 5.05 -22.04
C ALA A 11 16.81 3.59 -21.59
N ASP A 12 17.89 2.89 -21.23
CA ASP A 12 17.88 1.46 -20.90
C ASP A 12 18.86 1.18 -19.76
N GLY A 13 18.41 1.39 -18.52
CA GLY A 13 19.27 1.16 -17.35
C GLY A 13 18.93 1.95 -16.09
N ALA A 14 17.64 2.14 -15.77
CA ALA A 14 17.30 2.31 -14.36
C ALA A 14 17.64 0.99 -13.66
N ARG A 15 18.89 0.83 -13.22
CA ARG A 15 19.36 -0.38 -12.53
C ARG A 15 18.45 -0.61 -11.33
N TYR A 16 17.61 -1.64 -11.38
CA TYR A 16 16.93 -2.14 -10.20
C TYR A 16 17.99 -2.43 -9.12
N LEU A 17 17.76 -1.95 -7.91
CA LEU A 17 18.66 -2.22 -6.79
C LEU A 17 18.69 -3.73 -6.55
N SER A 18 19.88 -4.29 -6.34
CA SER A 18 19.98 -5.72 -6.04
C SER A 18 19.28 -6.04 -4.71
N PRO A 19 18.82 -7.28 -4.51
CA PRO A 19 18.25 -7.72 -3.23
C PRO A 19 19.17 -7.45 -2.03
N ASP A 20 20.48 -7.59 -2.22
CA ASP A 20 21.47 -7.33 -1.17
C ASP A 20 21.60 -5.83 -0.85
N THR A 21 21.56 -4.97 -1.88
CA THR A 21 21.55 -3.51 -1.68
C THR A 21 20.28 -3.08 -0.93
N LEU A 22 19.12 -3.62 -1.30
CA LEU A 22 17.87 -3.33 -0.61
C LEU A 22 17.89 -3.85 0.83
N ARG A 23 18.46 -5.03 1.06
CA ARG A 23 18.67 -5.59 2.40
C ARG A 23 19.51 -4.66 3.28
N GLU A 24 20.61 -4.12 2.75
CA GLU A 24 21.44 -3.13 3.45
C GLU A 24 20.67 -1.84 3.76
N LEU A 25 19.95 -1.28 2.78
CA LEU A 25 19.14 -0.07 2.98
C LEU A 25 18.03 -0.26 4.02
N LEU A 26 17.39 -1.42 4.04
CA LEU A 26 16.39 -1.75 5.07
C LEU A 26 17.01 -1.82 6.47
N ALA A 27 18.21 -2.39 6.58
CA ALA A 27 18.94 -2.43 7.84
C ALA A 27 19.37 -1.03 8.30
N GLU A 28 19.85 -0.18 7.39
CA GLU A 28 20.16 1.22 7.67
C GLU A 28 18.92 2.02 8.11
N ALA A 29 17.75 1.67 7.57
CA ALA A 29 16.47 2.25 7.96
C ALA A 29 15.90 1.68 9.27
N GLY A 30 16.64 0.80 9.97
CA GLY A 30 16.29 0.27 11.29
C GLY A 30 15.33 -0.93 11.27
N LEU A 31 15.15 -1.57 10.12
CA LEU A 31 14.42 -2.84 10.02
C LEU A 31 15.39 -4.03 10.10
N ASP A 32 14.88 -5.19 10.52
CA ASP A 32 15.58 -6.46 10.38
C ASP A 32 15.12 -7.13 9.07
N PRO A 33 15.90 -7.02 7.99
CA PRO A 33 15.49 -7.55 6.69
C PRO A 33 15.45 -9.08 6.65
N ASP A 34 16.03 -9.78 7.62
CA ASP A 34 15.98 -11.25 7.70
C ASP A 34 14.75 -11.74 8.52
N ASN A 35 14.08 -10.83 9.23
CA ASN A 35 12.85 -11.10 9.97
C ASN A 35 11.62 -11.13 9.05
N LEU A 36 11.26 -12.33 8.57
CA LEU A 36 10.09 -12.54 7.71
C LEU A 36 8.81 -11.95 8.29
N GLY A 37 8.59 -12.03 9.61
CA GLY A 37 7.40 -11.50 10.26
C GLY A 37 7.29 -9.97 10.15
N GLN A 38 8.42 -9.29 10.34
CA GLN A 38 8.52 -7.84 10.15
C GLN A 38 8.35 -7.47 8.67
N MET A 39 9.04 -8.16 7.77
CA MET A 39 8.95 -7.93 6.33
C MET A 39 7.53 -8.12 5.78
N LEU A 40 6.80 -9.13 6.24
CA LEU A 40 5.37 -9.32 5.90
C LEU A 40 4.50 -8.12 6.28
N GLY A 41 4.75 -7.52 7.45
CA GLY A 41 3.99 -6.38 7.94
C GLY A 41 4.31 -5.10 7.15
N VAL A 42 5.59 -4.80 7.00
CA VAL A 42 6.05 -3.58 6.34
C VAL A 42 5.81 -3.63 4.83
N ALA A 43 6.03 -4.77 4.18
CA ALA A 43 5.71 -4.93 2.75
C ALA A 43 4.21 -4.79 2.46
N ALA A 44 3.34 -5.34 3.32
CA ALA A 44 1.90 -5.16 3.18
C ALA A 44 1.49 -3.68 3.32
N ALA A 45 2.16 -2.92 4.18
CA ALA A 45 1.98 -1.48 4.30
C ALA A 45 2.42 -0.78 3.01
N GLY A 46 3.63 -1.07 2.51
CA GLY A 46 4.16 -0.56 1.24
C GLY A 46 3.21 -0.78 0.06
N ILE A 47 2.76 -2.02 -0.12
CA ILE A 47 1.78 -2.36 -1.16
C ILE A 47 0.50 -1.54 -1.00
N THR A 48 0.01 -1.35 0.24
CA THR A 48 -1.18 -0.52 0.48
C THR A 48 -0.93 0.94 0.15
N VAL A 49 0.27 1.46 0.44
CA VAL A 49 0.59 2.85 0.14
C VAL A 49 0.67 3.03 -1.38
N GLU A 50 1.46 2.23 -2.07
CA GLU A 50 1.71 2.39 -3.51
C GLU A 50 0.50 2.03 -4.38
N TRP A 51 -0.18 0.92 -4.06
CA TRP A 51 -1.23 0.38 -4.93
C TRP A 51 -2.63 0.87 -4.59
N TRP A 52 -2.78 1.61 -3.50
CA TRP A 52 -4.07 2.12 -3.05
C TRP A 52 -3.98 3.58 -2.67
N ARG A 53 -3.24 3.95 -1.61
CA ARG A 53 -3.30 5.31 -1.09
C ARG A 53 -2.75 6.34 -2.07
N ASN A 54 -1.55 6.13 -2.60
CA ASN A 54 -0.84 7.05 -3.50
C ASN A 54 -1.33 6.91 -4.95
N THR A 55 -2.64 6.90 -5.11
CA THR A 55 -3.33 6.77 -6.40
C THR A 55 -4.50 7.76 -6.44
N LYS A 56 -5.39 7.62 -7.42
CA LYS A 56 -6.69 8.30 -7.51
C LYS A 56 -7.52 8.26 -6.23
N VAL A 57 -7.28 7.31 -5.34
CA VAL A 57 -7.89 7.30 -4.00
C VAL A 57 -7.61 8.59 -3.22
N GLU A 58 -6.43 9.22 -3.39
CA GLU A 58 -6.16 10.54 -2.82
C GLU A 58 -7.09 11.61 -3.36
N ASP A 59 -7.38 11.63 -4.65
CA ASP A 59 -8.33 12.57 -5.25
C ASP A 59 -9.75 12.33 -4.71
N TRP A 60 -10.14 11.08 -4.48
CA TRP A 60 -11.45 10.72 -3.91
C TRP A 60 -11.58 11.01 -2.41
N HIS A 61 -10.45 11.30 -1.77
CA HIS A 61 -10.35 11.70 -0.38
C HIS A 61 -10.17 13.21 -0.21
N ALA A 62 -9.40 13.85 -1.08
CA ALA A 62 -8.99 15.23 -0.95
C ALA A 62 -10.16 16.21 -1.17
N GLY A 63 -10.11 17.33 -0.45
CA GLY A 63 -11.04 18.46 -0.63
C GLY A 63 -12.38 18.31 0.11
N SER A 64 -13.24 19.32 -0.02
CA SER A 64 -14.62 19.32 0.48
C SER A 64 -15.52 18.32 -0.23
N ASP A 65 -15.12 17.89 -1.43
CA ASP A 65 -15.94 17.08 -2.33
C ASP A 65 -15.61 15.58 -2.28
N GLY A 66 -14.53 15.21 -1.58
CA GLY A 66 -14.12 13.82 -1.40
C GLY A 66 -15.20 12.97 -0.74
N ALA A 67 -15.52 11.82 -1.33
CA ALA A 67 -16.47 10.87 -0.73
C ALA A 67 -15.86 10.10 0.46
N LEU A 68 -14.55 10.20 0.68
CA LEU A 68 -13.83 9.53 1.76
C LEU A 68 -13.35 10.55 2.80
N SER A 69 -13.89 10.47 4.01
CA SER A 69 -13.34 11.21 5.15
C SER A 69 -11.96 10.68 5.56
N ASP A 70 -11.22 11.45 6.37
CA ASP A 70 -9.98 10.97 7.03
C ASP A 70 -10.20 9.65 7.77
N VAL A 71 -11.34 9.51 8.45
CA VAL A 71 -11.70 8.31 9.21
C VAL A 71 -11.93 7.12 8.29
N ASP A 72 -12.59 7.33 7.15
CA ASP A 72 -12.80 6.29 6.15
C ASP A 72 -11.47 5.85 5.55
N MET A 73 -10.63 6.80 5.15
CA MET A 73 -9.29 6.52 4.65
C MET A 73 -8.45 5.73 5.65
N TYR A 74 -8.47 6.09 6.94
CA TYR A 74 -7.80 5.33 7.99
C TYR A 74 -8.30 3.89 8.09
N ARG A 75 -9.63 3.70 8.12
CA ARG A 75 -10.26 2.38 8.20
C ARG A 75 -9.96 1.53 6.97
N ILE A 76 -10.08 2.10 5.77
CA ILE A 76 -9.86 1.41 4.52
C ILE A 76 -8.40 1.02 4.37
N ASN A 77 -7.47 1.94 4.65
CA ASN A 77 -6.04 1.67 4.61
C ASN A 77 -5.67 0.54 5.57
N THR A 78 -6.12 0.63 6.83
CA THR A 78 -5.92 -0.42 7.84
C THR A 78 -6.43 -1.78 7.38
N HIS A 79 -7.69 -1.83 6.92
CA HIS A 79 -8.30 -3.07 6.45
C HIS A 79 -7.57 -3.62 5.22
N THR A 80 -7.16 -2.75 4.30
CA THR A 80 -6.42 -3.12 3.10
C THR A 80 -5.07 -3.72 3.46
N THR A 81 -4.29 -3.07 4.31
CA THR A 81 -3.00 -3.60 4.79
C THR A 81 -3.15 -4.94 5.48
N ALA A 82 -4.15 -5.10 6.37
CA ALA A 82 -4.43 -6.38 7.01
C ALA A 82 -4.72 -7.48 5.99
N LYS A 83 -5.56 -7.20 4.98
CA LYS A 83 -5.90 -8.15 3.92
C LYS A 83 -4.74 -8.48 2.97
N VAL A 84 -3.82 -7.55 2.72
CA VAL A 84 -2.59 -7.84 1.97
C VAL A 84 -1.68 -8.74 2.81
N ARG A 85 -1.45 -8.38 4.07
CA ARG A 85 -0.62 -9.15 5.02
C ARG A 85 -1.12 -10.58 5.18
N ASP A 86 -2.43 -10.77 5.35
CA ASP A 86 -3.04 -12.09 5.51
C ASP A 86 -2.83 -12.98 4.29
N ARG A 87 -2.88 -12.39 3.09
CA ARG A 87 -2.65 -13.11 1.83
C ARG A 87 -1.18 -13.50 1.65
N LEU A 88 -0.25 -12.59 1.96
CA LEU A 88 1.19 -12.91 1.97
C LEU A 88 1.52 -14.00 3.00
N ARG A 89 0.95 -13.91 4.22
CA ARG A 89 1.07 -14.95 5.26
C ARG A 89 0.49 -16.29 4.81
N ALA A 90 -0.67 -16.27 4.14
CA ALA A 90 -1.29 -17.48 3.63
C ALA A 90 -0.42 -18.15 2.56
N TRP A 91 0.16 -17.36 1.66
CA TRP A 91 1.13 -17.86 0.68
C TRP A 91 2.35 -18.46 1.37
N CYS A 92 2.96 -17.79 2.36
CA CYS A 92 4.09 -18.34 3.10
C CYS A 92 3.75 -19.71 3.71
N ARG A 93 2.57 -19.84 4.34
CA ARG A 93 2.11 -21.13 4.90
C ARG A 93 1.92 -22.21 3.83
N GLN A 94 1.34 -21.85 2.68
CA GLN A 94 1.10 -22.78 1.58
C GLN A 94 2.41 -23.28 0.96
N GLN A 95 3.44 -22.44 0.94
CA GLN A 95 4.76 -22.74 0.39
C GLN A 95 5.77 -23.22 1.47
N SER A 96 5.33 -23.40 2.72
CA SER A 96 6.20 -23.75 3.86
C SER A 96 7.38 -22.80 4.11
N ILE A 97 7.25 -21.52 3.72
CA ILE A 97 8.24 -20.46 3.90
C ILE A 97 8.28 -20.03 5.37
N ARG A 98 9.48 -20.03 5.97
CA ARG A 98 9.71 -19.65 7.37
C ARG A 98 10.71 -18.51 7.53
N THR A 99 11.55 -18.27 6.54
CA THR A 99 12.64 -17.28 6.54
C THR A 99 12.69 -16.51 5.22
N MET A 100 13.43 -15.41 5.18
CA MET A 100 13.70 -14.70 3.93
C MET A 100 14.60 -15.47 2.97
N VAL A 101 15.37 -16.45 3.47
CA VAL A 101 16.12 -17.39 2.63
C VAL A 101 15.17 -18.34 1.89
N ASP A 102 14.12 -18.82 2.57
CA ASP A 102 13.09 -19.64 1.92
C ASP A 102 12.35 -18.85 0.84
N VAL A 103 12.13 -17.54 1.05
CA VAL A 103 11.55 -16.65 0.04
C VAL A 103 12.45 -16.60 -1.20
N ALA A 104 13.76 -16.36 -1.02
CA ALA A 104 14.71 -16.29 -2.13
C ALA A 104 14.75 -17.57 -2.97
N ALA A 105 14.53 -18.72 -2.33
CA ALA A 105 14.50 -20.03 -2.97
C ALA A 105 13.12 -20.47 -3.48
N ALA A 106 12.07 -19.67 -3.25
CA ALA A 106 10.71 -20.03 -3.64
C ALA A 106 10.51 -19.92 -5.16
N ASP A 107 9.65 -20.77 -5.70
CA ASP A 107 9.12 -20.60 -7.06
C ASP A 107 8.35 -19.26 -7.15
N PRO A 108 8.70 -18.35 -8.07
CA PRO A 108 8.00 -17.08 -8.24
C PRO A 108 6.54 -17.26 -8.72
N GLY A 109 6.21 -18.32 -9.46
CA GLY A 109 4.89 -18.48 -10.10
C GLY A 109 3.70 -18.38 -9.12
N PRO A 110 3.70 -19.08 -7.97
CA PRO A 110 2.67 -18.91 -6.95
C PRO A 110 2.57 -17.49 -6.37
N LEU A 111 3.69 -16.77 -6.27
CA LEU A 111 3.74 -15.39 -5.77
C LEU A 111 3.21 -14.41 -6.82
N GLU A 112 3.57 -14.56 -8.09
CA GLU A 112 2.97 -13.83 -9.21
C GLU A 112 1.46 -13.95 -9.23
N HIS A 113 0.97 -15.18 -9.12
CA HIS A 113 -0.47 -15.44 -9.09
C HIS A 113 -1.14 -14.79 -7.87
N LEU A 114 -0.47 -14.73 -6.72
CA LEU A 114 -0.94 -13.98 -5.56
C LEU A 114 -1.03 -12.48 -5.85
N LEU A 115 0.04 -11.89 -6.39
CA LEU A 115 0.10 -10.45 -6.71
C LEU A 115 -0.93 -10.06 -7.77
N PHE A 116 -1.14 -10.90 -8.79
CA PHE A 116 -2.19 -10.69 -9.78
C PHE A 116 -3.59 -10.74 -9.15
N ARG A 117 -3.84 -11.65 -8.20
CA ARG A 117 -5.12 -11.67 -7.46
C ARG A 117 -5.29 -10.45 -6.55
N LEU A 118 -4.19 -9.95 -5.96
CA LEU A 118 -4.19 -8.71 -5.19
C LEU A 118 -4.52 -7.52 -6.08
N TYR A 119 -3.86 -7.39 -7.23
CA TYR A 119 -4.16 -6.39 -8.26
C TYR A 119 -5.64 -6.40 -8.61
N ARG A 120 -6.17 -7.55 -9.06
CA ARG A 120 -7.60 -7.69 -9.42
C ARG A 120 -8.54 -7.34 -8.27
N TRP A 121 -8.17 -7.68 -7.04
CA TRP A 121 -8.96 -7.33 -5.87
C TRP A 121 -8.95 -5.82 -5.61
N MET A 122 -7.80 -5.15 -5.75
CA MET A 122 -7.67 -3.70 -5.54
C MET A 122 -8.51 -2.89 -6.52
N ILE A 123 -8.51 -3.29 -7.80
CA ILE A 123 -9.18 -2.55 -8.89
C ILE A 123 -10.65 -2.94 -9.10
N ASN A 124 -11.17 -3.94 -8.38
CA ASN A 124 -12.52 -4.42 -8.62
C ASN A 124 -13.55 -3.34 -8.26
N PRO A 125 -14.34 -2.80 -9.22
CA PRO A 125 -15.31 -1.75 -8.94
C PRO A 125 -16.42 -2.21 -7.99
N LYS A 126 -16.67 -3.52 -7.91
CA LYS A 126 -17.63 -4.15 -6.99
C LYS A 126 -17.03 -4.48 -5.63
N ARG A 127 -15.75 -4.16 -5.39
CA ARG A 127 -15.12 -4.34 -4.07
C ARG A 127 -15.87 -3.50 -3.06
N VAL A 128 -16.47 -4.17 -2.07
CA VAL A 128 -17.06 -3.51 -0.91
C VAL A 128 -15.92 -3.15 0.05
N LEU A 129 -15.83 -1.86 0.37
CA LEU A 129 -14.89 -1.31 1.33
C LEU A 129 -15.42 -1.56 2.76
N VAL A 130 -14.55 -1.37 3.75
CA VAL A 130 -14.93 -1.55 5.16
C VAL A 130 -16.01 -0.55 5.63
N THR A 131 -16.23 0.50 4.86
CA THR A 131 -17.30 1.49 5.03
C THR A 131 -18.67 0.99 4.54
N GLY A 132 -18.73 -0.14 3.83
CA GLY A 132 -19.92 -0.68 3.19
C GLY A 132 -20.17 -0.16 1.77
N ALA A 133 -19.51 0.92 1.36
CA ALA A 133 -19.54 1.43 0.00
C ALA A 133 -18.79 0.50 -0.98
N THR A 134 -19.21 0.45 -2.25
CA THR A 134 -18.37 -0.14 -3.30
C THR A 134 -17.34 0.87 -3.77
N LEU A 135 -16.25 0.39 -4.36
CA LEU A 135 -15.27 1.27 -5.02
C LEU A 135 -15.96 2.18 -6.05
N TYR A 136 -16.85 1.61 -6.88
CA TYR A 136 -17.63 2.39 -7.84
C TYR A 136 -18.49 3.49 -7.17
N SER A 137 -19.17 3.18 -6.06
CA SER A 137 -20.02 4.17 -5.40
C SER A 137 -19.22 5.33 -4.79
N VAL A 138 -18.00 5.07 -4.31
CA VAL A 138 -17.10 6.14 -3.83
C VAL A 138 -16.77 7.10 -4.96
N VAL A 139 -16.35 6.58 -6.11
CA VAL A 139 -16.01 7.40 -7.28
C VAL A 139 -17.24 8.18 -7.78
N ALA A 140 -18.38 7.51 -7.90
CA ALA A 140 -19.62 8.15 -8.34
C ALA A 140 -20.05 9.28 -7.40
N THR A 141 -19.90 9.08 -6.08
CA THR A 141 -20.24 10.10 -5.07
C THR A 141 -19.26 11.27 -5.13
N THR A 142 -17.95 11.00 -5.28
CA THR A 142 -16.92 12.04 -5.40
C THR A 142 -17.21 12.94 -6.59
N LEU A 143 -17.50 12.36 -7.76
CA LEU A 143 -17.82 13.14 -8.97
C LEU A 143 -19.14 13.90 -8.84
N ALA A 144 -20.13 13.34 -8.14
CA ALA A 144 -21.40 14.03 -7.90
C ALA A 144 -21.21 15.24 -6.98
N ASN A 145 -20.39 15.11 -5.93
CA ASN A 145 -20.04 16.21 -5.04
C ASN A 145 -19.28 17.30 -5.79
N ALA A 146 -18.23 16.93 -6.53
CA ALA A 146 -17.42 17.87 -7.29
C ALA A 146 -18.26 18.63 -8.33
N ARG A 147 -19.20 17.97 -9.02
CA ARG A 147 -20.12 18.66 -9.95
C ARG A 147 -21.14 19.59 -9.27
N ALA A 148 -21.39 19.39 -7.99
CA ALA A 148 -22.28 20.24 -7.21
C ALA A 148 -21.54 21.44 -6.59
N ASP A 149 -20.22 21.39 -6.49
CA ASP A 149 -19.39 22.51 -6.03
C ASP A 149 -19.21 23.55 -7.16
N PRO A 150 -19.69 24.80 -6.98
CA PRO A 150 -19.54 25.84 -7.99
C PRO A 150 -18.08 26.25 -8.29
N ASP A 151 -17.14 25.92 -7.39
CA ASP A 151 -15.72 26.21 -7.56
C ASP A 151 -14.96 25.07 -8.25
N CYS A 152 -15.64 23.96 -8.57
CA CYS A 152 -15.06 22.80 -9.24
C CYS A 152 -15.59 22.66 -10.68
N ASP A 153 -14.69 22.72 -11.66
CA ASP A 153 -15.01 22.44 -13.06
C ASP A 153 -14.63 20.99 -13.39
N VAL A 154 -15.62 20.09 -13.36
CA VAL A 154 -15.45 18.68 -13.72
C VAL A 154 -15.84 18.49 -15.19
N PRO A 155 -14.89 18.16 -16.08
CA PRO A 155 -15.20 17.94 -17.49
C PRO A 155 -16.27 16.84 -17.72
N ASP A 156 -17.09 17.01 -18.76
CA ASP A 156 -18.19 16.09 -19.10
C ASP A 156 -17.70 14.66 -19.42
N ASP A 157 -16.48 14.51 -19.92
CA ASP A 157 -15.85 13.23 -20.24
C ASP A 157 -15.29 12.50 -19.00
N VAL A 158 -15.20 13.18 -17.86
CA VAL A 158 -14.85 12.54 -16.58
C VAL A 158 -16.07 11.79 -16.04
N THR A 159 -15.98 10.47 -16.02
CA THR A 159 -17.03 9.56 -15.55
C THR A 159 -16.47 8.63 -14.48
N PRO A 160 -17.34 7.94 -13.70
CA PRO A 160 -16.84 6.91 -12.80
C PRO A 160 -16.00 5.84 -13.51
N ALA A 161 -16.28 5.55 -14.77
CA ALA A 161 -15.51 4.60 -15.56
C ALA A 161 -14.11 5.13 -15.92
N SER A 162 -13.98 6.41 -16.31
CA SER A 162 -12.68 7.01 -16.66
C SER A 162 -11.80 7.16 -15.42
N GLU A 163 -12.38 7.54 -14.27
CA GLU A 163 -11.68 7.61 -12.99
C GLU A 163 -11.20 6.23 -12.52
N LEU A 164 -12.03 5.20 -12.64
CA LEU A 164 -11.64 3.83 -12.32
C LEU A 164 -10.56 3.30 -13.27
N ALA A 165 -10.58 3.69 -14.55
CA ALA A 165 -9.53 3.34 -15.51
C ALA A 165 -8.20 4.03 -15.18
N ALA A 166 -8.24 5.31 -14.78
CA ALA A 166 -7.06 6.04 -14.32
C ALA A 166 -6.47 5.43 -13.04
N TYR A 167 -7.34 5.04 -12.09
CA TYR A 167 -6.93 4.30 -10.91
C TYR A 167 -6.29 2.96 -11.29
N GLU A 168 -6.94 2.15 -12.13
CA GLU A 168 -6.40 0.87 -12.59
C GLU A 168 -5.01 1.02 -13.21
N GLU A 169 -4.81 2.03 -14.05
CA GLU A 169 -3.51 2.31 -14.66
C GLU A 169 -2.43 2.63 -13.62
N GLN A 170 -2.74 3.43 -12.60
CA GLN A 170 -1.79 3.71 -11.51
C GLN A 170 -1.47 2.47 -10.68
N VAL A 171 -2.47 1.65 -10.34
CA VAL A 171 -2.24 0.37 -9.66
C VAL A 171 -1.42 -0.57 -10.53
N ARG A 172 -1.67 -0.61 -11.84
CA ARG A 172 -0.94 -1.44 -12.81
C ARG A 172 0.53 -1.02 -12.88
N GLN A 173 0.83 0.28 -12.90
CA GLN A 173 2.20 0.79 -12.87
C GLN A 173 2.91 0.41 -11.57
N ALA A 174 2.27 0.62 -10.42
CA ALA A 174 2.83 0.27 -9.12
C ALA A 174 3.05 -1.25 -8.96
N ALA A 175 2.09 -2.07 -9.37
CA ALA A 175 2.19 -3.52 -9.34
C ALA A 175 3.20 -4.07 -10.35
N GLY A 176 3.24 -3.48 -11.54
CA GLY A 176 4.18 -3.83 -12.61
C GLY A 176 5.63 -3.62 -12.18
N SER A 177 5.94 -2.52 -11.50
CA SER A 177 7.28 -2.27 -10.94
C SER A 177 7.75 -3.40 -10.02
N VAL A 178 6.88 -3.88 -9.13
CA VAL A 178 7.19 -4.98 -8.20
C VAL A 178 7.34 -6.32 -8.93
N LEU A 179 6.46 -6.59 -9.90
CA LEU A 179 6.49 -7.83 -10.68
C LEU A 179 7.71 -7.94 -11.59
N LEU A 180 8.05 -6.86 -12.30
CA LEU A 180 9.25 -6.80 -13.15
C LEU A 180 10.52 -7.01 -12.32
N SER A 181 10.58 -6.39 -11.14
CA SER A 181 11.72 -6.58 -10.22
C SER A 181 11.85 -8.04 -9.78
N MET A 182 10.73 -8.73 -9.54
CA MET A 182 10.71 -10.10 -9.05
C MET A 182 11.13 -11.13 -10.11
N ASP A 183 10.53 -11.07 -11.30
CA ASP A 183 10.68 -12.06 -12.37
C ASP A 183 12.13 -12.10 -12.90
N GLU A 184 12.80 -10.95 -12.93
CA GLU A 184 14.17 -10.84 -13.45
C GLU A 184 15.25 -11.23 -12.42
N HIS A 185 14.94 -11.25 -11.11
CA HIS A 185 15.99 -11.21 -10.09
C HIS A 185 15.75 -12.09 -8.85
N ASP A 186 14.70 -11.86 -8.05
CA ASP A 186 14.56 -12.48 -6.72
C ASP A 186 13.16 -12.30 -6.09
N PRO A 187 12.48 -13.36 -5.62
CA PRO A 187 11.19 -13.27 -4.91
C PRO A 187 11.19 -12.36 -3.68
N ARG A 188 12.34 -12.14 -3.03
CA ARG A 188 12.46 -11.23 -1.87
C ARG A 188 12.12 -9.79 -2.22
N LEU A 189 12.21 -9.41 -3.49
CA LEU A 189 11.93 -8.04 -3.93
C LEU A 189 10.47 -7.62 -3.72
N VAL A 190 9.54 -8.58 -3.72
CA VAL A 190 8.13 -8.35 -3.34
C VAL A 190 7.99 -7.87 -1.89
N PHE A 191 8.96 -8.20 -1.05
CA PHE A 191 9.01 -7.75 0.33
C PHE A 191 9.86 -6.50 0.48
N TYR A 192 11.08 -6.52 -0.07
CA TYR A 192 12.05 -5.46 0.15
C TYR A 192 11.67 -4.13 -0.49
N VAL A 193 11.18 -4.14 -1.74
CA VAL A 193 10.84 -2.87 -2.43
C VAL A 193 9.69 -2.15 -1.72
N PRO A 194 8.54 -2.80 -1.44
CA PRO A 194 7.46 -2.12 -0.72
C PRO A 194 7.85 -1.81 0.73
N ALA A 195 8.69 -2.63 1.37
CA ALA A 195 9.16 -2.36 2.73
C ALA A 195 10.03 -1.11 2.79
N LEU A 196 10.96 -0.95 1.85
CA LEU A 196 11.82 0.23 1.78
C LEU A 196 10.98 1.47 1.45
N PHE A 197 10.09 1.37 0.46
CA PHE A 197 9.19 2.47 0.10
C PHE A 197 8.36 2.92 1.30
N SER A 198 7.71 2.01 2.03
CA SER A 198 6.93 2.39 3.21
C SER A 198 7.81 2.92 4.34
N THR A 199 9.05 2.46 4.50
CA THR A 199 9.93 2.99 5.55
C THR A 199 10.35 4.43 5.25
N LEU A 200 10.64 4.75 3.99
CA LEU A 200 11.02 6.09 3.56
C LEU A 200 9.82 7.04 3.47
N SER A 201 8.69 6.56 2.95
CA SER A 201 7.52 7.39 2.63
C SER A 201 6.45 7.42 3.73
N ALA A 202 6.34 6.37 4.56
CA ALA A 202 5.29 6.27 5.59
C ALA A 202 5.69 6.89 6.93
N THR A 203 6.92 7.36 7.12
CA THR A 203 7.28 8.23 8.27
C THR A 203 6.49 9.53 8.27
N GLY A 204 6.01 9.98 7.10
CA GLY A 204 5.07 11.08 6.94
C GLY A 204 3.60 10.66 6.83
N TRP A 205 3.25 9.38 6.93
CA TRP A 205 1.85 8.95 6.80
C TRP A 205 1.01 9.54 7.93
N TRP A 206 -0.07 10.22 7.55
CA TRP A 206 -0.99 10.96 8.43
C TRP A 206 -0.37 12.11 9.23
N GLY A 207 0.84 12.59 8.88
CA GLY A 207 1.46 13.72 9.58
C GLY A 207 1.68 13.50 11.09
N THR A 208 1.70 12.26 11.56
CA THR A 208 1.80 11.94 13.00
C THR A 208 3.04 11.08 13.27
N ALA A 209 4.00 11.65 13.99
CA ALA A 209 5.12 10.92 14.56
C ALA A 209 4.57 9.82 15.49
N GLY A 210 4.56 8.57 15.04
CA GLY A 210 4.00 7.44 15.78
C GLY A 210 3.12 6.48 14.97
N TYR A 211 2.99 6.67 13.65
CA TYR A 211 2.21 5.78 12.78
C TYR A 211 2.63 4.29 12.86
N PRO A 212 3.93 3.91 12.89
CA PRO A 212 4.33 2.52 13.10
C PRO A 212 3.79 1.93 14.42
N ALA A 213 3.74 2.73 15.49
CA ALA A 213 3.17 2.31 16.78
C ALA A 213 1.64 2.21 16.74
N HIS A 214 0.96 3.07 15.98
CA HIS A 214 -0.49 2.97 15.75
C HIS A 214 -0.85 1.73 14.94
N VAL A 215 -0.10 1.46 13.87
CA VAL A 215 -0.22 0.25 13.06
C VAL A 215 0.08 -0.99 13.89
N ALA A 216 1.13 -0.96 14.71
CA ALA A 216 1.44 -2.05 15.64
C ALA A 216 0.32 -2.26 16.67
N ALA A 217 -0.27 -1.19 17.21
CA ALA A 217 -1.39 -1.28 18.15
C ALA A 217 -2.66 -1.84 17.48
N VAL A 218 -2.94 -1.43 16.25
CA VAL A 218 -4.05 -1.96 15.44
C VAL A 218 -3.82 -3.43 15.09
N PHE A 219 -2.60 -3.80 14.70
CA PHE A 219 -2.28 -5.20 14.42
C PHE A 219 -2.29 -6.06 15.68
N ALA A 220 -1.80 -5.57 16.81
CA ALA A 220 -1.93 -6.24 18.10
C ALA A 220 -3.39 -6.41 18.50
N ALA A 221 -4.26 -5.45 18.16
CA ALA A 221 -5.69 -5.56 18.37
C ALA A 221 -6.36 -6.57 17.43
N LEU A 222 -5.97 -6.61 16.15
CA LEU A 222 -6.49 -7.58 15.17
C LEU A 222 -6.04 -9.01 15.50
N ASP A 223 -4.81 -9.18 15.97
CA ASP A 223 -4.25 -10.49 16.35
C ASP A 223 -4.78 -10.97 17.73
N ASN A 224 -5.53 -10.13 18.47
CA ASN A 224 -6.15 -10.47 19.75
C ASN A 224 -7.69 -10.36 19.69
N PRO A 225 -8.43 -11.49 19.56
CA PRO A 225 -9.89 -11.46 19.48
C PRO A 225 -10.58 -10.93 20.76
N ASN A 226 -9.86 -10.88 21.89
CA ASN A 226 -10.35 -10.32 23.15
C ASN A 226 -9.89 -8.86 23.37
N HIS A 227 -9.32 -8.21 22.36
CA HIS A 227 -8.81 -6.85 22.51
C HIS A 227 -9.95 -5.89 22.91
N PRO A 228 -9.74 -4.96 23.87
CA PRO A 228 -10.79 -4.05 24.38
C PRO A 228 -11.51 -3.21 23.32
N ILE A 229 -10.88 -3.00 22.16
CA ILE A 229 -11.47 -2.30 21.01
C ILE A 229 -12.68 -3.06 20.42
N TRP A 230 -12.72 -4.39 20.55
CA TRP A 230 -13.81 -5.26 20.05
C TRP A 230 -14.93 -5.45 21.06
N LEU A 231 -14.67 -5.20 22.35
CA LEU A 231 -15.60 -5.48 23.45
C LEU A 231 -16.47 -4.26 23.84
N GLY A 232 -16.55 -3.25 22.98
CA GLY A 232 -17.50 -2.13 23.12
C GLY A 232 -17.18 -1.09 24.21
N GLY A 233 -16.05 -1.20 24.91
CA GLY A 233 -15.67 -0.29 26.02
C GLY A 233 -14.45 0.60 25.80
N GLY A 234 -13.64 0.36 24.77
CA GLY A 234 -12.38 1.08 24.57
C GLY A 234 -12.54 2.38 23.78
N ARG A 235 -12.60 3.53 24.46
CA ARG A 235 -12.22 4.79 23.80
C ARG A 235 -10.75 4.71 23.44
N TYR A 236 -10.42 4.80 22.15
CA TYR A 236 -9.04 4.97 21.70
C TYR A 236 -8.45 6.22 22.37
N ARG A 237 -7.50 6.05 23.30
CA ARG A 237 -6.73 7.16 23.84
C ARG A 237 -5.44 7.24 23.05
N HIS A 238 -5.23 8.39 22.41
CA HIS A 238 -3.97 8.73 21.76
C HIS A 238 -2.81 8.47 22.74
N PRO A 239 -1.79 7.68 22.37
CA PRO A 239 -0.52 7.76 23.05
C PRO A 239 0.01 9.17 22.83
N GLN A 240 0.09 9.95 23.90
CA GLN A 240 0.79 11.24 23.88
C GLN A 240 2.27 10.93 23.60
N PRO A 241 2.92 11.62 22.65
CA PRO A 241 4.36 11.51 22.51
C PRO A 241 5.01 11.96 23.82
N GLU A 242 5.94 11.15 24.34
CA GLU A 242 6.76 11.55 25.47
C GLU A 242 7.52 12.81 25.07
N ARG A 243 7.27 13.90 25.80
CA ARG A 243 8.03 15.13 25.66
C ARG A 243 9.45 14.84 26.16
N THR A 244 10.40 14.84 25.23
CA THR A 244 11.82 15.04 25.53
C THR A 244 12.13 16.52 25.49
#